data_AF-A0ABD3WBJ5-F1
#
_entry.id   AF-A0ABD3WBJ5-F1
#
_cell.length_a   1.000
_cell.length_b   1.000
_cell.length_c   1.000
_cell.angle_alpha   90.00
_cell.angle_beta   90.00
_cell.angle_gamma   90.00
#
_symmetry.space_group_name_H-M   'P 1'
#
loop_
_entity.id
_entity.type
_entity.pdbx_description
1 polymer ?
#
loop_
_entity_poly.entity_id
_entity_poly.type
_entity_poly.pdbx_seq_one_letter_code
_entity_poly.pdbx_strand_id
1 'polypeptide(L)'
;CSSSCGGGVKNRVRTCTNPTPAEGGNYCVGDALECVKCRDRSCPAMAFCDYGWNHYYGSCYLFVDSIQSSRSWTDAQAFCESASSSLIHIDDWKEFKFIQGVLLQVHEKR
;
A
#
# COMPACT_ATOMS: atom_id res chain seq x y z
N CYS A 1 9.31 -7.71 1.06
CA CYS A 1 8.58 -6.68 1.82
C CYS A 1 8.31 -5.57 0.85
N SER A 2 7.10 -5.02 0.86
CA SER A 2 6.70 -3.85 0.07
C SER A 2 7.66 -2.67 0.29
N SER A 3 8.21 -2.55 1.49
CA SER A 3 9.18 -1.51 1.85
C SER A 3 10.52 -2.09 2.34
N SER A 4 11.60 -1.32 2.13
CA SER A 4 12.95 -1.65 2.60
C SER A 4 13.19 -1.24 4.06
N CYS A 5 12.43 -0.26 4.54
CA CYS A 5 12.36 0.22 5.92
C CYS A 5 10.89 0.49 6.32
N GLY A 6 10.61 0.81 7.57
CA GLY A 6 9.29 1.22 8.05
C GLY A 6 8.28 0.09 8.30
N GLY A 7 8.66 -1.16 7.99
CA GLY A 7 7.77 -2.32 8.05
C GLY A 7 7.36 -2.78 6.65
N GLY A 8 6.05 -2.86 6.40
CA GLY A 8 5.47 -3.34 5.14
C GLY A 8 4.95 -4.78 5.20
N VAL A 9 4.43 -5.27 4.08
CA VAL A 9 3.88 -6.63 3.96
C VAL A 9 4.64 -7.40 2.87
N LYS A 10 4.65 -8.72 2.97
CA LYS A 10 5.02 -9.60 1.87
C LYS A 10 3.89 -10.60 1.65
N ASN A 11 3.55 -10.83 0.40
CA ASN A 11 2.51 -11.77 0.03
C ASN A 11 3.13 -13.00 -0.63
N ARG A 12 2.56 -14.16 -0.35
CA ARG A 12 2.90 -15.41 -1.04
C ARG A 12 1.62 -16.04 -1.55
N VAL A 13 1.59 -16.32 -2.85
CA VAL A 13 0.53 -17.09 -3.48
C VAL A 13 0.97 -18.55 -3.50
N ARG A 14 0.11 -19.44 -3.01
CA ARG A 14 0.29 -20.89 -3.18
C ARG A 14 -0.54 -21.35 -4.38
N THR A 15 0.07 -22.14 -5.25
CA THR A 15 -0.61 -22.79 -6.36
C THR A 15 -0.69 -24.30 -6.09
N CYS A 16 -1.87 -24.87 -6.30
CA CYS A 16 -2.12 -26.31 -6.20
C CYS A 16 -1.59 -27.05 -7.41
N THR A 17 -0.26 -27.08 -7.56
CA THR A 17 0.41 -27.63 -8.76
C THR A 17 1.22 -28.89 -8.47
N ASN A 18 1.21 -29.37 -7.22
CA ASN A 18 1.96 -30.56 -6.82
C ASN A 18 1.14 -31.49 -5.89
N PRO A 19 0.25 -32.35 -6.43
CA PRO A 19 -0.11 -32.52 -7.84
C PRO A 19 -1.23 -31.56 -8.29
N THR A 20 -1.33 -31.28 -9.58
CA THR A 20 -2.46 -30.53 -10.16
C THR A 20 -3.77 -31.32 -9.97
N PRO A 21 -4.87 -30.72 -9.48
CA PRO A 21 -6.15 -31.43 -9.37
C PRO A 21 -6.62 -31.90 -10.76
N ALA A 22 -6.84 -33.22 -10.90
CA ALA A 22 -7.40 -33.85 -12.10
C ALA A 22 -8.51 -34.83 -11.69
N GLU A 23 -9.51 -35.02 -12.56
CA GLU A 23 -10.47 -36.16 -12.53
C GLU A 23 -10.97 -36.54 -11.11
N GLY A 24 -11.40 -35.58 -10.29
CA GLY A 24 -11.92 -35.82 -8.93
C GLY A 24 -10.90 -35.75 -7.79
N GLY A 25 -9.68 -35.24 -8.02
CA GLY A 25 -8.70 -34.96 -6.98
C GLY A 25 -9.14 -33.89 -5.97
N ASN A 26 -8.73 -34.04 -4.70
CA ASN A 26 -9.09 -33.11 -3.62
C ASN A 26 -8.51 -31.70 -3.83
N TYR A 27 -9.28 -30.68 -3.43
CA TYR A 27 -8.78 -29.31 -3.36
C TYR A 27 -7.72 -29.17 -2.26
N CYS A 28 -6.76 -28.26 -2.44
CA CYS A 28 -5.80 -27.97 -1.38
C CYS A 28 -6.48 -27.24 -0.23
N VAL A 29 -6.18 -27.64 1.00
CA VAL A 29 -6.71 -27.00 2.20
C VAL A 29 -5.88 -25.76 2.56
N GLY A 30 -6.59 -24.65 2.79
CA GLY A 30 -6.07 -23.37 3.28
C GLY A 30 -5.98 -22.26 2.21
N ASP A 31 -5.87 -21.01 2.69
CA ASP A 31 -5.89 -19.76 1.92
C ASP A 31 -4.87 -19.65 0.78
N ALA A 32 -5.32 -19.57 -0.47
CA ALA A 32 -4.45 -19.42 -1.65
C ALA A 32 -3.47 -18.23 -1.60
N LEU A 33 -3.77 -17.22 -0.78
CA LEU A 33 -2.95 -16.05 -0.54
C LEU A 33 -2.60 -15.95 0.95
N GLU A 34 -1.32 -15.77 1.24
CA GLU A 34 -0.80 -15.51 2.59
C GLU A 34 -0.14 -14.14 2.62
N CYS A 35 -0.60 -13.25 3.50
CA CYS A 35 -0.05 -11.90 3.70
C CYS A 35 0.67 -11.84 5.06
N VAL A 36 1.97 -11.58 5.05
CA VAL A 36 2.81 -11.59 6.26
C VAL A 36 3.43 -10.22 6.48
N LYS A 37 3.26 -9.66 7.68
CA LYS A 37 3.93 -8.42 8.09
C LYS A 37 5.45 -8.62 8.11
N CYS A 38 6.15 -7.64 7.59
CA CYS A 38 7.59 -7.56 7.66
C CYS A 38 8.05 -7.01 9.00
N ARG A 39 9.28 -7.36 9.38
CA ARG A 39 9.92 -6.77 10.55
C ARG A 39 10.08 -5.28 10.33
N ASP A 40 9.65 -4.50 11.32
CA ASP A 40 9.83 -3.07 11.37
C ASP A 40 11.34 -2.75 11.41
N ARG A 41 11.82 -1.99 10.41
CA ARG A 41 13.23 -1.58 10.26
C ARG A 41 13.26 -0.06 10.28
N SER A 42 14.10 0.53 11.12
CA SER A 42 14.22 1.98 11.19
C SER A 42 14.56 2.59 9.83
N CYS A 43 13.75 3.56 9.40
CA CYS A 43 14.04 4.34 8.20
C CYS A 43 15.11 5.41 8.48
N PRO A 44 15.91 5.80 7.47
CA PRO A 44 16.81 6.94 7.58
C PRO A 44 16.04 8.19 8.02
N ALA A 45 16.56 8.90 9.03
CA ALA A 45 15.90 10.08 9.60
C ALA A 45 15.85 11.30 8.66
N MET A 46 16.54 11.26 7.52
CA MET A 46 16.66 12.37 6.56
C MET A 46 15.81 12.19 5.30
N ALA A 47 14.72 11.42 5.36
CA ALA A 47 13.74 11.41 4.27
C ALA A 47 12.89 12.69 4.35
N PHE A 48 13.30 13.73 3.62
CA PHE A 48 12.48 14.92 3.42
C PHE A 48 11.50 14.64 2.28
N CYS A 49 10.23 14.96 2.49
CA CYS A 49 9.23 14.95 1.43
C CYS A 49 9.15 16.32 0.77
N ASP A 50 8.79 16.35 -0.52
CA ASP A 50 8.55 17.60 -1.23
C ASP A 50 7.38 18.38 -0.61
N TYR A 51 7.30 19.67 -0.90
CA TYR A 51 6.21 20.51 -0.41
C TYR A 51 4.84 19.94 -0.82
N GLY A 52 3.90 19.88 0.14
CA GLY A 52 2.56 19.31 -0.06
C GLY A 52 2.46 17.80 0.18
N TRP A 53 3.59 17.11 0.37
CA TRP A 53 3.62 15.70 0.78
C TRP A 53 3.69 15.57 2.30
N ASN A 54 2.99 14.59 2.84
CA ASN A 54 3.00 14.28 4.26
C ASN A 54 3.99 13.14 4.52
N HIS A 55 4.97 13.37 5.40
CA HIS A 55 5.92 12.34 5.79
C HIS A 55 5.33 11.43 6.87
N TYR A 56 5.41 10.11 6.65
CA TYR A 56 5.17 9.13 7.70
C TYR A 56 6.12 7.95 7.56
N TYR A 57 6.96 7.81 8.58
CA TYR A 57 7.82 6.64 8.82
C TYR A 57 8.65 6.20 7.60
N GLY A 58 9.28 7.17 6.91
CA GLY A 58 10.14 6.96 5.74
C GLY A 58 9.41 6.94 4.40
N SER A 59 8.10 7.14 4.39
CA SER A 59 7.28 7.28 3.18
C SER A 59 6.68 8.67 3.08
N CYS A 60 6.41 9.11 1.86
CA CYS A 60 5.78 10.39 1.55
C CYS A 60 4.39 10.14 0.94
N TYR A 61 3.38 10.86 1.42
CA TYR A 61 1.97 10.69 1.02
C TYR A 61 1.41 12.00 0.48
N LEU A 62 0.94 11.99 -0.78
CA LEU A 62 0.25 13.11 -1.41
C LEU A 62 -1.26 12.88 -1.36
N PHE A 63 -1.97 13.81 -0.74
CA PHE A 63 -3.43 13.80 -0.70
C PHE A 63 -3.95 14.78 -1.75
N VAL A 64 -4.47 14.23 -2.84
CA VAL A 64 -5.07 15.04 -3.91
C VAL A 64 -6.54 15.25 -3.56
N ASP A 65 -6.87 16.40 -2.96
CA ASP A 65 -8.27 16.79 -2.73
C ASP A 65 -8.89 17.25 -4.03
N SER A 66 -9.96 16.59 -4.48
CA SER A 66 -10.74 17.11 -5.59
C SER A 66 -12.03 16.33 -5.92
N ILE A 67 -13.16 17.02 -5.85
CA ILE A 67 -14.33 16.66 -6.68
C ILE A 67 -14.09 17.04 -8.17
N GLN A 68 -13.07 17.86 -8.46
CA GLN A 68 -12.75 18.36 -9.81
C GLN A 68 -11.58 17.66 -10.52
N SER A 69 -10.90 16.71 -9.87
CA SER A 69 -9.76 15.94 -10.39
C SER A 69 -10.06 14.45 -10.35
N SER A 70 -11.36 14.10 -10.45
CA SER A 70 -11.79 12.72 -10.62
C SER A 70 -11.10 12.14 -11.86
N ARG A 71 -10.11 11.30 -11.60
CA ARG A 71 -9.30 10.59 -12.59
C ARG A 71 -9.78 9.15 -12.63
N SER A 72 -9.68 8.51 -13.80
CA SER A 72 -9.77 7.05 -13.83
C SER A 72 -8.63 6.46 -13.00
N TRP A 73 -8.78 5.21 -12.57
CA TRP A 73 -7.73 4.54 -11.79
C TRP A 73 -6.38 4.54 -12.52
N THR A 74 -6.40 4.29 -13.83
CA THR A 74 -5.20 4.30 -14.68
C THR A 74 -4.58 5.68 -14.79
N ASP A 75 -5.39 6.73 -14.90
CA ASP A 75 -4.88 8.10 -14.96
C ASP A 75 -4.32 8.56 -13.62
N ALA A 76 -4.90 8.10 -12.51
CA ALA A 76 -4.41 8.36 -11.16
C ALA A 76 -3.06 7.66 -10.90
N GLN A 77 -2.95 6.39 -11.31
CA GLN A 77 -1.70 5.63 -11.28
C GLN A 77 -0.60 6.34 -12.10
N ALA A 78 -0.90 6.71 -13.36
CA ALA A 78 0.04 7.41 -14.23
C ALA A 78 0.45 8.78 -13.67
N PHE A 79 -0.48 9.50 -13.02
CA PHE A 79 -0.17 10.76 -12.34
C PHE A 79 0.86 10.55 -11.21
N CYS A 80 0.64 9.56 -10.33
CA CYS A 80 1.60 9.24 -9.27
C CYS A 80 2.96 8.82 -9.84
N GLU A 81 2.97 7.97 -10.87
CA GLU A 81 4.20 7.54 -11.55
C GLU A 81 4.98 8.72 -12.15
N SER A 82 4.29 9.72 -12.70
CA SER A 82 4.92 10.95 -13.21
C SER A 82 5.64 11.76 -12.12
N ALA A 83 5.21 11.63 -10.86
CA ALA A 83 5.84 12.23 -9.69
C ALA A 83 6.91 11.33 -9.04
N SER A 84 7.37 10.28 -9.75
CA SER A 84 8.26 9.24 -9.22
C SER A 84 7.71 8.56 -7.95
N SER A 85 6.38 8.49 -7.83
CA SER A 85 5.67 7.83 -6.73
C SER A 85 4.76 6.72 -7.27
N SER A 86 4.04 6.04 -6.38
CA SER A 86 2.99 5.10 -6.76
C SER A 86 1.64 5.54 -6.21
N LEU A 87 0.56 4.94 -6.72
CA LEU A 87 -0.72 4.99 -6.03
C LEU A 87 -0.56 4.40 -4.61
N ILE A 88 -1.37 4.89 -3.67
CA ILE A 88 -1.28 4.49 -2.27
C ILE A 88 -1.47 2.98 -2.08
N HIS A 89 -0.60 2.36 -1.29
CA HIS A 89 -0.69 0.97 -0.90
C HIS A 89 -0.59 0.86 0.62
N ILE A 90 -1.71 0.57 1.28
CA ILE A 90 -1.80 0.57 2.73
C ILE A 90 -1.47 -0.81 3.26
N ASP A 91 -0.31 -0.94 3.90
CA ASP A 91 0.28 -2.21 4.32
C ASP A 91 -0.06 -2.58 5.77
N ASP A 92 -0.30 -1.60 6.64
CA ASP A 92 -0.62 -1.89 8.03
C ASP A 92 -1.59 -0.90 8.68
N TRP A 93 -1.99 -1.26 9.89
CA TRP A 93 -2.96 -0.50 10.67
C TRP A 93 -2.42 0.86 11.14
N LYS A 94 -1.10 1.01 11.31
CA LYS A 94 -0.49 2.26 11.74
C LYS A 94 -0.51 3.27 10.60
N GLU A 95 -0.18 2.81 9.39
CA GLU A 95 -0.31 3.57 8.16
C GLU A 95 -1.78 3.95 7.91
N PHE A 96 -2.71 3.00 8.04
CA PHE A 96 -4.15 3.28 7.95
C PHE A 96 -4.58 4.38 8.93
N LYS A 97 -4.12 4.33 10.19
CA LYS A 97 -4.45 5.36 11.20
C LYS A 97 -3.87 6.73 10.86
N PHE A 98 -2.64 6.77 10.35
CA PHE A 98 -2.04 8.00 9.87
C PHE A 98 -2.86 8.61 8.72
N ILE A 99 -3.14 7.82 7.68
CA ILE A 99 -3.93 8.26 6.52
C ILE A 99 -5.32 8.71 6.94
N GLN A 100 -6.00 7.94 7.80
CA GLN A 100 -7.31 8.30 8.33
C GLN A 100 -7.25 9.63 9.10
N GLY A 101 -6.22 9.85 9.91
CA GLY A 101 -6.02 11.10 10.64
C GLY A 101 -5.87 12.31 9.71
N VAL A 102 -5.09 12.17 8.63
CA VAL A 102 -4.93 13.22 7.63
C VAL A 102 -6.23 13.45 6.85
N LEU A 103 -6.91 12.40 6.40
CA LEU A 103 -8.18 12.51 5.68
C LEU A 103 -9.28 13.17 6.51
N LEU A 104 -9.37 12.85 7.81
CA LEU A 104 -10.33 13.50 8.72
C LEU A 104 -10.05 15.00 8.81
N GLN A 105 -8.79 15.42 8.87
CA GLN A 105 -8.42 16.84 8.88
C GLN A 105 -8.75 17.56 7.56
N VAL A 106 -8.72 16.85 6.44
CA VAL A 106 -9.09 17.40 5.11
C VAL A 106 -10.61 17.51 4.98
N HIS A 107 -11.37 16.51 5.43
CA HIS A 107 -12.83 16.49 5.31
C HIS A 107 -13.57 17.30 6.40
N GLU A 108 -13.01 17.48 7.59
CA GLU A 108 -13.58 18.34 8.66
C GLU A 108 -13.42 19.84 8.37
N LYS A 109 -12.61 20.24 7.38
CA LYS A 109 -12.49 21.63 6.92
C LYS A 109 -13.56 22.04 5.90
N ARG A 110 -14.66 21.28 5.80
CA ARG A 110 -15.80 21.59 4.93
C ARG A 110 -17.04 21.96 5.72
#